data_AF-A0A098L9C8-F1
#
_entry.id   AF-A0A098L9C8-F1
#
_cell.length_a   1.000
_cell.length_b   1.000
_cell.length_c   1.000
_cell.angle_alpha   90.00
_cell.angle_beta   90.00
_cell.angle_gamma   90.00
#
_symmetry.space_group_name_H-M   'P 1'
#
loop_
_entity.id
_entity.type
_entity.pdbx_description
1 polymer ?
#
loop_
_entity_poly.entity_id
_entity_poly.type
_entity_poly.pdbx_seq_one_letter_code
_entity_poly.pdbx_strand_id
1 'polypeptide(L)' 'MKLVPLQKDHINNLVSKGIVLSYSLSLDRTRLWVNIKAKSEEEIKDTLSTFPLYSYFKYSVFPLAFHASGFMPSVSMN' A
#
# COMPACT_ATOMS: atom_id res chain seq x y z
N MET A 1 16.61 -12.74 -9.10
CA MET A 1 15.47 -12.63 -8.16
C MET A 1 14.66 -11.39 -8.51
N LYS A 2 13.36 -11.51 -8.78
CA LYS A 2 12.50 -10.38 -9.12
C LYS A 2 11.65 -9.99 -7.90
N LEU A 3 12.22 -9.23 -6.95
CA LEU A 3 11.51 -8.79 -5.73
C LEU A 3 10.36 -7.81 -6.02
N VAL A 4 10.43 -7.07 -7.13
CA VAL A 4 9.40 -6.10 -7.52
C VAL A 4 8.07 -6.76 -7.91
N PRO A 5 8.04 -7.83 -8.74
CA PRO A 5 6.82 -8.63 -8.94
C PRO A 5 6.22 -9.17 -7.64
N LEU A 6 7.03 -9.74 -6.74
CA LEU A 6 6.55 -10.24 -5.46
C LEU A 6 5.94 -9.13 -4.58
N GLN A 7 6.58 -7.96 -4.55
CA GLN A 7 6.04 -6.78 -3.88
C GLN A 7 4.69 -6.40 -4.48
N LYS A 8 4.57 -6.36 -5.81
CA LYS A 8 3.32 -6.01 -6.49
C LYS A 8 2.20 -6.99 -6.16
N ASP A 9 2.48 -8.29 -6.22
CA ASP A 9 1.48 -9.33 -5.92
C ASP A 9 1.02 -9.26 -4.47
N HIS A 10 1.96 -9.04 -3.53
CA HIS A 10 1.66 -8.86 -2.11
C HIS A 10 0.77 -7.64 -1.87
N ILE A 11 1.09 -6.50 -2.49
CA ILE A 11 0.28 -5.28 -2.39
C ILE A 11 -1.12 -5.49 -2.97
N ASN A 12 -1.24 -6.14 -4.14
CA ASN A 12 -2.54 -6.44 -4.74
C ASN A 12 -3.43 -7.26 -3.79
N ASN A 13 -2.85 -8.24 -3.09
CA ASN A 13 -3.55 -9.01 -2.06
C ASN A 13 -4.04 -8.11 -0.91
N LEU A 14 -3.18 -7.22 -0.39
CA LEU A 14 -3.55 -6.29 0.69
C LEU A 14 -4.62 -5.28 0.26
N VAL A 15 -4.58 -4.84 -1.00
CA VAL A 15 -5.63 -3.99 -1.59
C VAL A 15 -6.95 -4.74 -1.67
N SER A 16 -6.95 -5.99 -2.15
CA SER A 16 -8.17 -6.81 -2.20
C SER A 16 -8.79 -7.07 -0.83
N LYS A 17 -7.97 -7.13 0.22
CA LYS A 17 -8.40 -7.26 1.62
C LYS A 17 -8.87 -5.95 2.26
N GLY A 18 -8.73 -4.81 1.57
CA GLY A 18 -9.07 -3.49 2.10
C GLY A 18 -8.13 -2.98 3.20
N ILE A 19 -6.96 -3.62 3.37
CA ILE A 19 -5.93 -3.19 4.33
C ILE A 19 -5.13 -2.02 3.72
N VAL A 20 -4.76 -2.13 2.44
CA VAL A 20 -4.14 -1.05 1.67
C VAL A 20 -5.21 -0.37 0.82
N LEU A 21 -5.35 0.94 0.96
CA LEU A 21 -6.31 1.75 0.20
C LEU A 21 -5.70 2.26 -1.11
N SER A 22 -4.42 2.60 -1.09
CA SER A 22 -3.68 3.03 -2.27
C SER A 22 -2.19 2.70 -2.11
N TYR A 23 -1.52 2.47 -3.24
CA TYR A 23 -0.10 2.20 -3.29
C TYR A 23 0.50 2.79 -4.56
N SER A 24 1.54 3.60 -4.41
CA SER A 24 2.25 4.26 -5.50
C SER A 24 3.75 4.12 -5.31
N LEU A 25 4.45 3.67 -6.35
CA LEU A 25 5.90 3.58 -6.39
C LEU A 25 6.42 4.56 -7.44
N SER A 26 7.44 5.34 -7.10
CA SER A 26 8.08 6.23 -8.06
C SER A 26 8.76 5.45 -9.19
N LEU A 27 8.88 6.06 -10.37
CA LEU A 27 9.47 5.40 -11.55
C LEU A 27 10.91 4.96 -11.31
N ASP A 28 11.67 5.77 -10.57
CA ASP A 28 13.05 5.51 -10.13
C ASP A 28 13.13 4.58 -8.90
N ARG A 29 11.98 4.16 -8.33
CA ARG A 29 11.83 3.28 -7.17
C ARG A 29 12.47 3.79 -5.88
N THR A 30 12.73 5.10 -5.78
CA THR A 30 13.32 5.73 -4.60
C THR A 30 12.29 6.12 -3.55
N ARG A 31 11.01 6.28 -3.96
CA ARG A 31 9.92 6.74 -3.09
C ARG A 31 8.69 5.88 -3.26
N LEU A 32 8.02 5.64 -2.14
CA LEU A 32 6.81 4.84 -2.05
C LEU A 32 5.81 5.56 -1.17
N TRP A 33 4.56 5.59 -1.62
CA TRP A 33 3.43 6.10 -0.87
C TRP A 33 2.42 4.98 -0.71
N VAL A 34 1.93 4.79 0.50
CA VAL A 34 0.93 3.80 0.82
C VAL A 34 -0.05 4.37 1.84
N ASN A 35 -1.33 4.22 1.57
CA ASN A 35 -2.38 4.52 2.54
C ASN A 35 -2.89 3.19 3.10
N ILE A 36 -2.77 3.01 4.42
CA ILE A 36 -3.13 1.78 5.12
C ILE A 36 -4.26 2.07 6.10
N LYS A 37 -5.25 1.19 6.15
CA LYS A 37 -6.26 1.18 7.19
C LYS A 37 -5.75 0.36 8.37
N ALA A 38 -5.49 1.02 9.49
CA ALA A 38 -5.00 0.40 10.72
C ALA A 38 -5.56 1.12 11.94
N LYS A 39 -5.65 0.41 13.06
CA LYS A 39 -6.13 0.92 14.36
C LYS A 39 -5.00 1.46 15.24
N SER A 40 -3.76 1.06 14.98
CA SER A 40 -2.58 1.48 15.74
C SER A 40 -1.32 1.51 14.86
N GLU A 41 -0.28 2.19 15.34
CA GLU A 41 1.03 2.16 14.67
C GLU A 41 1.68 0.77 14.67
N GLU A 42 1.34 -0.08 15.64
CA GLU A 42 1.82 -1.45 15.72
C GLU A 42 1.28 -2.30 14.56
N GLU A 43 -0.02 -2.20 14.27
CA GLU A 43 -0.63 -2.88 13.11
C GLU A 43 -0.04 -2.39 11.78
N ILE A 44 0.36 -1.11 11.71
CA ILE A 44 1.09 -0.58 10.56
C ILE A 44 2.48 -1.24 10.46
N LYS A 45 3.22 -1.34 11.56
CA LYS A 45 4.55 -1.99 11.58
C LYS A 45 4.45 -3.47 11.18
N ASP A 46 3.47 -4.19 11.72
CA ASP A 46 3.22 -5.58 11.38
C ASP A 46 2.92 -5.72 9.88
N THR A 47 2.03 -4.89 9.36
CA THR A 47 1.70 -4.88 7.92
C THR A 47 2.93 -4.58 7.07
N LEU A 48 3.71 -3.55 7.41
CA LEU A 48 4.91 -3.19 6.67
C LEU A 48 5.98 -4.28 6.72
N SER A 49 6.13 -4.98 7.85
CA SER A 49 7.09 -6.07 8.01
C SER A 49 6.86 -7.23 7.04
N THR A 50 5.62 -7.41 6.57
CA THR A 50 5.29 -8.41 5.55
C THR A 50 5.73 -8.05 4.14
N PHE A 51 6.17 -6.80 3.90
CA PHE A 51 6.53 -6.36 2.56
C PHE A 51 7.84 -7.03 2.14
N PRO A 52 7.91 -7.65 0.95
CA PRO A 52 9.14 -8.26 0.45
C PRO A 52 10.36 -7.33 0.42
N LEU A 53 10.12 -6.02 0.33
CA LEU A 53 11.16 -4.98 0.33
C LEU A 53 11.32 -4.23 1.66
N TYR A 54 10.68 -4.68 2.75
CA TYR A 54 10.65 -3.97 4.04
C TYR A 54 12.03 -3.55 4.54
N SER A 55 13.02 -4.46 4.45
CA SER A 55 14.39 -4.22 4.91
C SER A 55 15.12 -3.08 4.19
N TYR A 56 14.61 -2.62 3.05
CA TYR A 56 15.20 -1.53 2.27
C TYR A 56 14.54 -0.18 2.53
N PHE A 57 13.47 -0.14 3.32
CA PHE A 57 12.68 1.07 3.51
C PHE A 57 13.14 1.87 4.74
N LYS A 58 13.26 3.18 4.54
CA LYS A 58 13.18 4.17 5.60
C LYS A 58 11.85 4.89 5.43
N TYR A 59 10.99 4.88 6.45
CA TYR A 59 9.64 5.40 6.34
C TYR A 59 9.27 6.27 7.54
N SER A 60 8.22 7.07 7.34
CA SER A 60 7.56 7.84 8.39
C SER A 60 6.06 7.64 8.23
N VAL A 61 5.35 7.53 9.35
CA VAL A 61 3.91 7.28 9.38
C VAL A 61 3.24 8.56 9.87
N PHE A 62 2.19 8.99 9.17
CA PHE A 62 1.41 10.17 9.52
C PHE A 62 -0.07 9.79 9.58
N PRO A 63 -0.74 9.97 10.72
CA PRO A 63 -2.18 9.76 10.83
C PRO A 63 -2.93 10.69 9.89
N LEU A 64 -3.94 10.16 9.20
CA LEU A 64 -4.81 10.92 8.31
C LEU A 64 -6.20 11.06 8.95
N ALA A 65 -6.72 12.28 9.04
CA ALA A 65 -8.09 12.52 9.49
C ALA A 65 -9.13 12.08 8.44
N PHE A 66 -8.79 12.21 7.16
CA PHE A 66 -9.66 11.83 6.04
C PHE A 66 -8.82 11.46 4.81
N HIS A 67 -9.32 10.51 4.02
CA HIS A 67 -8.77 10.14 2.72
C HIS A 67 -9.90 10.01 1.70
N ALA A 68 -9.98 10.94 0.75
CA ALA A 68 -10.83 10.77 -0.43
C ALA A 68 -10.12 9.88 -1.45
N SER A 69 -10.71 8.74 -1.76
CA SER A 69 -10.41 7.99 -2.98
C SER A 69 -11.51 8.29 -4.00
N GLY A 70 -11.11 8.60 -5.24
CA GLY A 70 -12.07 8.94 -6.29
C GLY A 70 -13.03 7.77 -6.54
N PHE A 71 -14.32 8.06 -6.58
CA PHE A 71 -15.33 7.11 -7.02
C PHE A 71 -15.02 6.73 -8.48
N MET A 72 -14.54 5.51 -8.73
CA MET A 72 -14.56 4.96 -10.09
C MET A 72 -15.93 4.30 -10.28
N PRO A 73 -16.87 4.92 -11.01
CA PRO A 73 -18.10 4.24 -11.35
C PRO A 73 -17.74 2.99 -12.17
N SER A 74 -18.27 1.84 -11.78
CA SER A 74 -18.20 0.65 -12.62
C SER A 74 -18.83 1.00 -13.96
N VAL A 75 -18.05 1.01 -15.04
CA VAL A 75 -18.60 1.11 -16.38
C VAL A 75 -19.45 -0.13 -16.60
N SER A 76 -20.78 0.02 -16.48
CA SER A 76 -21.73 -1.01 -16.89
C SER A 76 -21.61 -1.14 -18.40
N MET A 77 -20.97 -2.22 -18.85
CA MET A 77 -21.03 -2.64 -20.24
C MET A 77 -22.36 -3.36 -20.42
N ASN A 78 -23.36 -2.62 -20.92
CA ASN A 78 -24.62 -3.20 -21.39
C ASN A 78 -24.41 -3.90 -22.74
#